data_AF-L0PG67-F1
#
_entry.id   AF-L0PG67-F1
#
_cell.length_a   1.000
_cell.length_b   1.000
_cell.length_c   1.000
_cell.angle_alpha   90.00
_cell.angle_beta   90.00
_cell.angle_gamma   90.00
#
_symmetry.space_group_name_H-M   'P 1'
#
loop_
_entity.id
_entity.type
_entity.pdbx_description
1 polymer ?
#
loop_
_entity_poly.entity_id
_entity_poly.type
_entity_poly.pdbx_seq_one_letter_code
_entity_poly.pdbx_strand_id
1 'polypeptide(L)'
;MKFGSFKSVCRSSTLPICNIFLGNFEPYCLLRGLGHVFGIRIKNPLDVFFASISALVALWLIIRSQSKYAAVVFAKYLLLGGFITDAKVFGYFTAAHISFIVTFFWVLLLNAIVGYQLFEDGTIFSISLLVVPSILLFVGSGYIILDSMFFWSDTFIDNYYALRNYGAYILYFLWPLVSIVGIGRMEAFMSVITIGFFSLIHSWSNI
;
A
#
# COMPACT_ATOMS: atom_id res chain seq x y z
N MET A 1 -18.99 -8.58 -2.03
CA MET A 1 -18.16 -8.64 -0.79
C MET A 1 -18.95 -7.99 0.34
N LYS A 2 -18.93 -8.53 1.56
CA LYS A 2 -19.61 -7.88 2.71
C LYS A 2 -18.66 -6.87 3.35
N PHE A 3 -19.17 -5.71 3.75
CA PHE A 3 -18.38 -4.67 4.39
C PHE A 3 -17.62 -5.20 5.61
N GLY A 4 -16.32 -4.93 5.68
CA GLY A 4 -15.43 -5.37 6.76
C GLY A 4 -15.00 -6.85 6.71
N SER A 5 -15.53 -7.68 5.80
CA SER A 5 -15.21 -9.11 5.75
C SER A 5 -14.12 -9.43 4.74
N PHE A 6 -13.06 -10.10 5.19
CA PHE A 6 -11.93 -10.53 4.37
C PHE A 6 -12.03 -11.99 3.90
N LYS A 7 -13.11 -12.69 4.25
CA LYS A 7 -13.27 -14.13 4.00
C LYS A 7 -13.17 -14.52 2.52
N SER A 8 -13.74 -13.74 1.61
CA SER A 8 -13.65 -14.05 0.17
C SER A 8 -12.27 -13.72 -0.40
N VAL A 9 -11.67 -12.61 0.04
CA VAL A 9 -10.40 -12.10 -0.49
C VAL A 9 -9.22 -12.96 -0.03
N CYS A 10 -9.12 -13.20 1.28
CA CYS A 10 -8.01 -13.97 1.85
C CYS A 10 -8.07 -15.46 1.52
N ARG A 11 -9.23 -15.95 1.09
CA ARG A 11 -9.37 -17.32 0.64
C ARG A 11 -8.90 -17.45 -0.83
N SER A 12 -9.07 -16.41 -1.66
CA SER A 12 -8.65 -16.33 -3.08
C SER A 12 -7.23 -15.87 -3.34
N SER A 13 -6.63 -15.11 -2.44
CA SER A 13 -5.37 -14.45 -2.75
C SER A 13 -4.57 -14.21 -1.47
N THR A 14 -3.25 -14.31 -1.59
CA THR A 14 -2.31 -14.12 -0.47
C THR A 14 -1.94 -12.64 -0.31
N LEU A 15 -2.93 -11.81 0.01
CA LEU A 15 -2.68 -10.38 0.23
C LEU A 15 -2.00 -10.17 1.60
N PRO A 16 -1.10 -9.18 1.74
CA PRO A 16 -0.45 -8.86 3.02
C PRO A 16 -1.45 -8.60 4.16
N ILE A 17 -2.62 -8.04 3.85
CA ILE A 17 -3.69 -7.78 4.82
C ILE A 17 -4.21 -9.07 5.50
N CYS A 18 -4.08 -10.21 4.84
CA CYS A 18 -4.51 -11.51 5.36
C CYS A 18 -3.58 -12.04 6.45
N ASN A 19 -2.36 -11.53 6.54
CA ASN A 19 -1.40 -11.89 7.58
C ASN A 19 -1.90 -11.50 8.98
N ILE A 20 -2.86 -10.58 9.09
CA ILE A 20 -3.46 -10.16 10.37
C ILE A 20 -4.25 -11.30 11.02
N PHE A 21 -4.75 -12.26 10.23
CA PHE A 21 -5.61 -13.35 10.70
C PHE A 21 -4.90 -14.71 10.82
N LEU A 22 -3.59 -14.71 11.14
CA LEU A 22 -2.72 -15.91 11.23
C LEU A 22 -3.46 -17.12 11.84
N GLY A 23 -3.75 -18.13 11.02
CA GLY A 23 -4.27 -19.44 11.48
C GLY A 23 -5.77 -19.71 11.26
N ASN A 24 -6.60 -18.72 10.90
CA ASN A 24 -8.06 -18.90 10.85
C ASN A 24 -8.66 -19.20 9.48
N PHE A 25 -7.86 -19.35 8.44
CA PHE A 25 -8.37 -19.53 7.09
C PHE A 25 -7.56 -20.55 6.31
N GLU A 26 -8.28 -21.51 5.73
CA GLU A 26 -7.73 -22.47 4.77
C GLU A 26 -7.89 -21.90 3.36
N PRO A 27 -6.81 -21.44 2.70
CA PRO A 27 -6.88 -20.98 1.31
C PRO A 27 -7.20 -22.15 0.39
N TYR A 28 -8.01 -21.95 -0.67
CA TYR A 28 -8.37 -23.06 -1.58
C TYR A 28 -7.18 -23.57 -2.40
N CYS A 29 -6.21 -22.69 -2.65
CA CYS A 29 -4.93 -23.05 -3.25
C CYS A 29 -3.83 -22.78 -2.22
N LEU A 30 -3.44 -23.84 -1.49
CA LEU A 30 -2.16 -23.84 -0.80
C LEU A 30 -1.07 -23.99 -1.87
N LEU A 31 -0.31 -22.92 -2.14
CA LEU A 31 1.01 -23.01 -2.76
C LEU A 31 1.92 -23.81 -1.82
N ARG A 32 1.79 -25.14 -1.85
CA ARG A 32 2.82 -26.05 -1.35
C ARG A 32 3.98 -25.89 -2.33
N GLY A 33 4.97 -25.09 -1.96
CA GLY A 33 6.23 -25.01 -2.70
C GLY A 33 6.80 -26.41 -2.94
N LEU A 34 7.63 -26.55 -3.98
CA LEU A 34 8.33 -27.80 -4.29
C LEU A 34 8.98 -28.36 -3.02
N GLY A 35 8.68 -29.63 -2.75
CA GLY A 35 9.02 -30.29 -1.51
C GLY A 35 10.54 -30.36 -1.27
N HIS A 36 10.89 -30.19 0.01
CA HIS A 36 12.06 -30.73 0.72
C HIS A 36 13.35 -30.93 -0.11
N VAL A 37 14.17 -29.89 -0.18
CA VAL A 37 15.60 -30.04 -0.51
C VAL A 37 16.39 -29.41 0.64
N PHE A 38 17.11 -30.26 1.40
CA PHE A 38 17.96 -29.92 2.57
C PHE A 38 17.27 -29.40 3.85
N GLY A 39 16.06 -29.88 4.18
CA GLY A 39 15.45 -29.63 5.51
C GLY A 39 14.98 -28.18 5.77
N ILE A 40 15.13 -27.28 4.80
CA ILE A 40 14.64 -25.90 4.86
C ILE A 40 13.47 -25.74 3.88
N ARG A 41 12.34 -25.24 4.37
CA ARG A 41 11.11 -25.08 3.58
C ARG A 41 11.13 -23.77 2.79
N ILE A 42 11.64 -23.80 1.57
CA ILE A 42 11.65 -22.62 0.68
C ILE A 42 10.27 -22.46 0.04
N LYS A 43 9.53 -21.40 0.39
CA LYS A 43 8.27 -21.02 -0.27
C LYS A 43 8.57 -20.10 -1.47
N ASN A 44 7.94 -20.38 -2.61
CA ASN A 44 7.85 -19.53 -3.81
C ASN A 44 9.19 -19.02 -4.38
N PRO A 45 9.95 -19.86 -5.10
CA PRO A 45 11.26 -19.48 -5.67
C PRO A 45 11.17 -18.31 -6.67
N LEU A 46 10.04 -18.18 -7.36
CA LEU A 46 9.79 -17.09 -8.31
C LEU A 46 9.61 -15.74 -7.61
N ASP A 47 8.97 -15.75 -6.44
CA ASP A 47 8.75 -14.54 -5.63
C ASP A 47 10.08 -14.02 -5.07
N VAL A 48 10.94 -14.93 -4.59
CA VAL A 48 12.33 -14.63 -4.19
C VAL A 48 13.14 -14.06 -5.36
N PHE A 49 12.98 -14.61 -6.57
CA PHE A 49 13.70 -14.12 -7.76
C PHE A 49 13.29 -12.70 -8.15
N PHE A 50 11.98 -12.42 -8.24
CA PHE A 50 11.49 -11.07 -8.54
C PHE A 50 11.81 -10.07 -7.43
N ALA A 51 11.76 -10.49 -6.17
CA ALA A 51 12.21 -9.69 -5.04
C ALA A 51 13.70 -9.33 -5.17
N SER A 52 14.54 -10.28 -5.56
CA SER A 52 15.98 -10.05 -5.74
C SER A 52 16.28 -9.05 -6.86
N ILE A 53 15.57 -9.15 -8.00
CA ILE A 53 15.71 -8.18 -9.10
C ILE A 53 15.24 -6.80 -8.67
N SER A 54 14.10 -6.71 -7.97
CA SER A 54 13.63 -5.44 -7.40
C SER A 54 14.67 -4.85 -6.44
N ALA A 55 15.40 -5.67 -5.68
CA ALA A 55 16.50 -5.25 -4.79
C ALA A 55 17.64 -4.61 -5.54
N LEU A 56 18.08 -5.26 -6.60
CA LEU A 56 19.18 -4.76 -7.41
C LEU A 56 18.79 -3.47 -8.13
N VAL A 57 17.57 -3.41 -8.68
CA VAL A 57 17.07 -2.20 -9.35
C VAL A 57 16.88 -1.06 -8.35
N ALA A 58 16.30 -1.33 -7.18
CA ALA A 58 16.17 -0.32 -6.13
C ALA A 58 17.55 0.15 -5.64
N LEU A 59 18.49 -0.76 -5.38
CA LEU A 59 19.85 -0.42 -4.96
C LEU A 59 20.58 0.39 -6.03
N TRP A 60 20.40 0.05 -7.30
CA TRP A 60 20.96 0.80 -8.43
C TRP A 60 20.37 2.21 -8.53
N LEU A 61 19.05 2.35 -8.37
CA LEU A 61 18.38 3.65 -8.31
C LEU A 61 18.81 4.45 -7.06
N ILE A 62 19.08 3.79 -5.93
CA ILE A 62 19.59 4.40 -4.68
C ILE A 62 21.01 4.94 -4.87
N ILE A 63 21.91 4.17 -5.48
CA ILE A 63 23.29 4.61 -5.78
C ILE A 63 23.28 5.84 -6.71
N ARG A 64 22.25 5.97 -7.54
CA ARG A 64 22.06 7.11 -8.44
C ARG A 64 21.28 8.27 -7.81
N SER A 65 20.56 8.03 -6.71
CA SER A 65 19.71 9.02 -6.04
C SER A 65 20.44 9.66 -4.86
N GLN A 66 20.74 10.95 -4.98
CA GLN A 66 21.46 11.74 -3.96
C GLN A 66 20.63 12.03 -2.68
N SER A 67 19.55 11.28 -2.38
CA SER A 67 18.69 11.57 -1.23
C SER A 67 18.46 10.37 -0.31
N LYS A 68 18.67 10.63 0.99
CA LYS A 68 18.75 9.70 2.12
C LYS A 68 17.42 9.05 2.54
N TYR A 69 16.74 8.34 1.63
CA TYR A 69 15.49 7.61 1.93
C TYR A 69 15.69 6.09 2.01
N ALA A 70 16.81 5.65 2.57
CA ALA A 70 17.35 4.28 2.43
C ALA A 70 16.72 3.19 3.33
N ALA A 71 15.91 3.51 4.36
CA ALA A 71 15.47 2.48 5.31
C ALA A 71 14.25 1.67 4.85
N VAL A 72 13.41 2.23 3.96
CA VAL A 72 12.08 1.67 3.65
C VAL A 72 12.15 0.49 2.68
N VAL A 73 13.18 0.44 1.83
CA VAL A 73 13.27 -0.56 0.75
C VAL A 73 13.98 -1.84 1.20
N PHE A 74 14.94 -1.77 2.13
CA PHE A 74 15.60 -2.95 2.70
C PHE A 74 14.61 -3.82 3.50
N ALA A 75 13.75 -3.16 4.27
CA ALA A 75 12.58 -3.76 4.89
C ALA A 75 11.44 -3.98 3.88
N LYS A 76 11.68 -4.28 2.60
CA LYS A 76 10.72 -4.93 1.70
C LYS A 76 11.19 -6.35 1.31
N TYR A 77 12.52 -6.55 1.28
CA TYR A 77 13.17 -7.81 0.93
C TYR A 77 13.05 -8.89 2.00
N LEU A 78 13.03 -8.49 3.28
CA LEU A 78 12.87 -9.45 4.38
C LEU A 78 11.47 -10.12 4.41
N LEU A 79 10.45 -9.50 3.79
CA LEU A 79 9.08 -10.04 3.72
C LEU A 79 8.91 -11.21 2.76
N LEU A 80 9.55 -11.13 1.59
CA LEU A 80 9.28 -12.01 0.46
C LEU A 80 10.13 -13.29 0.54
N GLY A 81 11.27 -13.23 1.24
CA GLY A 81 12.23 -14.33 1.35
C GLY A 81 11.86 -15.46 2.31
N GLY A 82 10.77 -15.38 3.08
CA GLY A 82 10.40 -16.42 4.04
C GLY A 82 11.45 -16.69 5.13
N PHE A 83 12.42 -15.78 5.32
CA PHE A 83 13.55 -15.95 6.24
C PHE A 83 13.22 -15.51 7.68
N ILE A 84 12.08 -14.85 7.88
CA ILE A 84 11.61 -14.45 9.22
C ILE A 84 10.76 -15.58 9.80
N THR A 85 11.32 -16.32 10.75
CA THR A 85 10.62 -17.37 11.50
C THR A 85 9.80 -16.83 12.66
N ASP A 86 10.00 -15.57 13.06
CA ASP A 86 9.31 -14.94 14.18
C ASP A 86 8.01 -14.26 13.76
N ALA A 87 6.89 -14.79 14.26
CA ALA A 87 5.55 -14.26 14.03
C ALA A 87 5.39 -12.78 14.44
N LYS A 88 6.14 -12.35 15.47
CA LYS A 88 6.13 -10.95 15.94
C LYS A 88 6.75 -9.99 14.92
N VAL A 89 7.92 -10.34 14.38
CA VAL A 89 8.63 -9.51 13.39
C VAL A 89 7.83 -9.42 12.10
N PHE A 90 7.19 -10.51 11.70
CA PHE A 90 6.26 -10.54 10.58
C PHE A 90 5.04 -9.62 10.77
N GLY A 91 4.56 -9.51 12.01
CA GLY A 91 3.48 -8.59 12.39
C GLY A 91 3.86 -7.12 12.22
N TYR A 92 4.99 -6.71 12.79
CA TYR A 92 5.50 -5.33 12.63
C TYR A 92 5.69 -4.95 11.18
N PHE A 93 6.18 -5.88 10.38
CA PHE A 93 6.35 -5.64 8.96
C PHE A 93 5.02 -5.46 8.25
N THR A 94 4.07 -6.38 8.45
CA THR A 94 2.75 -6.29 7.81
C THR A 94 2.08 -4.96 8.13
N ALA A 95 2.16 -4.50 9.38
CA ALA A 95 1.68 -3.18 9.78
C ALA A 95 2.38 -2.07 9.00
N ALA A 96 3.71 -2.02 9.00
CA ALA A 96 4.47 -1.01 8.26
C ALA A 96 4.11 -0.99 6.76
N HIS A 97 3.97 -2.17 6.13
CA HIS A 97 3.62 -2.28 4.72
C HIS A 97 2.24 -1.67 4.41
N ILE A 98 1.23 -1.97 5.24
CA ILE A 98 -0.11 -1.41 5.07
C ILE A 98 -0.09 0.11 5.32
N SER A 99 0.67 0.58 6.31
CA SER A 99 0.85 2.00 6.58
C SER A 99 1.47 2.75 5.40
N PHE A 100 2.48 2.16 4.76
CA PHE A 100 3.06 2.73 3.55
C PHE A 100 2.03 2.84 2.42
N ILE A 101 1.14 1.86 2.26
CA ILE A 101 0.06 1.94 1.26
C ILE A 101 -0.86 3.14 1.57
N VAL A 102 -1.34 3.28 2.81
CA VAL A 102 -2.24 4.36 3.22
C VAL A 102 -1.60 5.73 2.99
N THR A 103 -0.36 5.91 3.46
CA THR A 103 0.38 7.16 3.31
C THR A 103 0.73 7.46 1.85
N PHE A 104 1.08 6.43 1.06
CA PHE A 104 1.36 6.58 -0.37
C PHE A 104 0.16 7.15 -1.13
N PHE A 105 -1.06 6.67 -0.86
CA PHE A 105 -2.27 7.19 -1.48
C PHE A 105 -2.64 8.61 -1.04
N TRP A 106 -2.25 9.04 0.15
CA TRP A 106 -2.36 10.44 0.57
C TRP A 106 -1.37 11.32 -0.19
N VAL A 107 -0.10 10.93 -0.23
CA VAL A 107 0.95 11.66 -0.95
C VAL A 107 0.62 11.79 -2.44
N LEU A 108 0.11 10.73 -3.08
CA LEU A 108 -0.36 10.79 -4.46
C LEU A 108 -1.50 11.79 -4.65
N LEU A 109 -2.50 11.75 -3.77
CA LEU A 109 -3.64 12.66 -3.84
C LEU A 109 -3.19 14.13 -3.70
N LEU A 110 -2.31 14.41 -2.74
CA LEU A 110 -1.83 15.77 -2.49
C LEU A 110 -0.90 16.24 -3.61
N ASN A 111 -0.05 15.37 -4.15
CA ASN A 111 0.75 15.69 -5.34
C ASN A 111 -0.13 16.03 -6.55
N ALA A 112 -1.25 15.33 -6.74
CA ALA A 112 -2.20 15.71 -7.79
C ALA A 112 -2.78 17.11 -7.53
N ILE A 113 -3.26 17.40 -6.32
CA ILE A 113 -3.84 18.70 -5.98
C ILE A 113 -2.85 19.86 -6.21
N VAL A 114 -1.61 19.68 -5.75
CA VAL A 114 -0.51 20.64 -5.92
C VAL A 114 -0.16 20.78 -7.41
N GLY A 115 -0.07 19.69 -8.15
CA GLY A 115 0.17 19.71 -9.61
C GLY A 115 -0.92 20.40 -10.44
N TYR A 116 -2.16 20.47 -9.93
CA TYR A 116 -3.24 21.26 -10.52
C TYR A 116 -3.23 22.73 -10.12
N GLN A 117 -2.21 23.16 -9.37
CA GLN A 117 -2.08 24.52 -8.84
C GLN A 117 -3.29 24.95 -8.01
N LEU A 118 -4.04 24.00 -7.44
CA LEU A 118 -5.13 24.28 -6.49
C LEU A 118 -4.58 24.84 -5.19
N PHE A 119 -3.33 24.48 -4.87
CA PHE A 119 -2.52 25.10 -3.84
C PHE A 119 -1.23 25.62 -4.45
N GLU A 120 -0.70 26.68 -3.85
CA GLU A 120 0.57 27.28 -4.28
C GLU A 120 1.74 26.31 -4.01
N ASP A 121 2.43 25.94 -5.08
CA ASP A 121 3.63 25.09 -5.04
C ASP A 121 4.73 25.73 -4.17
N GLY A 122 5.35 24.92 -3.31
CA GLY A 122 6.49 25.38 -2.50
C GLY A 122 6.13 26.25 -1.28
N THR A 123 4.84 26.49 -1.01
CA THR A 123 4.43 27.13 0.24
C THR A 123 4.64 26.23 1.45
N ILE A 124 4.95 26.83 2.60
CA ILE A 124 5.04 26.12 3.89
C ILE A 124 3.72 25.39 4.18
N PHE A 125 2.60 25.97 3.77
CA PHE A 125 1.28 25.34 3.90
C PHE A 125 1.17 24.04 3.11
N SER A 126 1.54 24.05 1.82
CA SER A 126 1.53 22.86 0.96
C SER A 126 2.45 21.75 1.51
N ILE A 127 3.67 22.11 1.93
CA ILE A 127 4.63 21.16 2.51
C ILE A 127 4.10 20.59 3.84
N SER A 128 3.51 21.43 4.69
CA SER A 128 2.95 20.99 5.97
C SER A 128 1.76 20.06 5.78
N LEU A 129 0.89 20.34 4.81
CA LEU A 129 -0.26 19.51 4.47
C LEU A 129 0.14 18.18 3.83
N LEU A 130 1.31 18.13 3.20
CA LEU A 130 1.92 16.89 2.76
C LEU A 130 2.48 16.11 3.96
N VAL A 131 3.36 16.71 4.76
CA VAL A 131 4.18 16.00 5.75
C VAL A 131 3.39 15.60 6.99
N VAL A 132 2.66 16.53 7.62
CA VAL A 132 2.00 16.28 8.92
C VAL A 132 0.95 15.17 8.81
N PRO A 133 0.00 15.22 7.85
CA PRO A 133 -0.97 14.14 7.70
C PRO A 133 -0.33 12.85 7.22
N SER A 134 0.76 12.88 6.43
CA SER A 134 1.48 11.66 6.03
C SER A 134 2.02 10.90 7.23
N ILE A 135 2.60 11.60 8.21
CA ILE A 135 3.12 11.00 9.44
C ILE A 135 1.97 10.48 10.30
N LEU A 136 0.90 11.27 10.46
CA LEU A 136 -0.28 10.85 11.24
C LEU A 136 -0.96 9.62 10.63
N LEU A 137 -1.13 9.58 9.32
CA LEU A 137 -1.68 8.44 8.61
C LEU A 137 -0.76 7.22 8.71
N PHE A 138 0.56 7.40 8.63
CA PHE A 138 1.51 6.31 8.75
C PHE A 138 1.46 5.69 10.16
N VAL A 139 1.59 6.50 11.19
CA VAL A 139 1.60 6.04 12.60
C VAL A 139 0.22 5.52 13.00
N GLY A 140 -0.85 6.24 12.65
CA GLY A 140 -2.22 5.88 13.00
C GLY A 140 -2.67 4.57 12.34
N SER A 141 -2.43 4.41 11.03
CA SER A 141 -2.73 3.15 10.35
C SER A 141 -1.87 2.01 10.89
N GLY A 142 -0.59 2.25 11.18
CA GLY A 142 0.32 1.25 11.72
C GLY A 142 -0.14 0.75 13.08
N TYR A 143 -0.55 1.68 13.95
CA TYR A 143 -1.13 1.34 15.25
C TYR A 143 -2.39 0.49 15.13
N ILE A 144 -3.35 0.85 14.26
CA ILE A 144 -4.59 0.07 14.05
C ILE A 144 -4.27 -1.37 13.61
N ILE A 145 -3.32 -1.55 12.70
CA ILE A 145 -2.94 -2.88 12.23
C ILE A 145 -2.18 -3.67 13.32
N LEU A 146 -1.27 -3.04 14.05
CA LEU A 146 -0.56 -3.68 15.15
C LEU A 146 -1.50 -4.13 16.27
N ASP A 147 -2.43 -3.25 16.66
CA ASP A 147 -3.46 -3.58 17.64
C ASP A 147 -4.29 -4.78 17.17
N SER A 148 -4.65 -4.78 15.88
CA SER A 148 -5.40 -5.88 15.26
C SER A 148 -4.63 -7.21 15.20
N MET A 149 -3.29 -7.18 15.22
CA MET A 149 -2.43 -8.37 15.18
C MET A 149 -2.08 -8.89 16.59
N PHE A 150 -1.90 -7.99 17.55
CA PHE A 150 -1.47 -8.32 18.92
C PHE A 150 -2.60 -8.32 19.95
N PHE A 151 -3.84 -7.98 19.55
CA PHE A 151 -5.02 -7.96 20.41
C PHE A 151 -4.82 -7.11 21.68
N TRP A 152 -4.27 -5.90 21.53
CA TRP A 152 -4.00 -5.03 22.68
C TRP A 152 -5.26 -4.34 23.23
N SER A 153 -6.19 -3.94 22.37
CA SER A 153 -7.33 -3.09 22.78
C SER A 153 -8.71 -3.69 22.49
N ASP A 154 -8.84 -4.88 21.88
CA ASP A 154 -10.10 -5.55 21.49
C ASP A 154 -11.12 -4.68 20.70
N THR A 155 -10.77 -3.45 20.35
CA THR A 155 -11.68 -2.44 19.80
C THR A 155 -11.97 -2.60 18.32
N PHE A 156 -11.03 -3.19 17.56
CA PHE A 156 -11.11 -3.26 16.09
C PHE A 156 -11.43 -4.66 15.56
N ILE A 157 -11.50 -5.66 16.44
CA ILE A 157 -11.73 -7.07 16.07
C ILE A 157 -13.08 -7.51 16.63
N ASP A 158 -14.08 -7.51 15.76
CA ASP A 158 -15.42 -7.98 16.10
C ASP A 158 -15.49 -9.50 16.32
N ASN A 159 -14.83 -10.25 15.43
CA ASN A 159 -14.92 -11.71 15.38
C ASN A 159 -13.71 -12.28 14.63
N TYR A 160 -12.74 -12.80 15.37
CA TYR A 160 -11.51 -13.41 14.84
C TYR A 160 -11.81 -14.54 13.84
N TYR A 161 -12.81 -15.39 14.13
CA TYR A 161 -13.25 -16.49 13.26
C TYR A 161 -14.01 -16.02 12.00
N ALA A 162 -14.56 -14.81 12.00
CA ALA A 162 -15.28 -14.26 10.85
C ALA A 162 -14.37 -13.48 9.88
N LEU A 163 -13.06 -13.40 10.15
CA LEU A 163 -12.08 -12.65 9.36
C LEU A 163 -12.57 -11.22 9.11
N ARG A 164 -13.07 -10.57 10.17
CA ARG A 164 -13.77 -9.29 10.09
C ARG A 164 -13.01 -8.21 10.86
N ASN A 165 -12.64 -7.14 10.16
CA ASN A 165 -12.01 -5.96 10.74
C ASN A 165 -12.40 -4.73 9.90
N TYR A 166 -13.17 -3.82 10.48
CA TYR A 166 -13.67 -2.65 9.75
C TYR A 166 -12.59 -1.60 9.52
N GLY A 167 -11.72 -1.36 10.50
CA GLY A 167 -10.64 -0.39 10.40
C GLY A 167 -9.65 -0.74 9.29
N ALA A 168 -9.19 -1.99 9.29
CA ALA A 168 -8.31 -2.53 8.25
C ALA A 168 -8.98 -2.50 6.86
N TYR A 169 -10.30 -2.71 6.77
CA TYR A 169 -11.04 -2.65 5.51
C TYR A 169 -11.10 -1.23 4.94
N ILE A 170 -11.35 -0.23 5.79
CA ILE A 170 -11.38 1.17 5.38
C ILE A 170 -9.99 1.61 4.90
N LEU A 171 -8.95 1.32 5.68
CA LEU A 171 -7.57 1.72 5.36
C LEU A 171 -7.04 1.04 4.09
N TYR A 172 -7.36 -0.24 3.87
CA TYR A 172 -6.79 -1.01 2.78
C TYR A 172 -7.59 -0.93 1.46
N PHE A 173 -8.91 -0.78 1.52
CA PHE A 173 -9.75 -0.74 0.31
C PHE A 173 -10.35 0.63 0.06
N LEU A 174 -11.08 1.18 1.03
CA LEU A 174 -11.85 2.41 0.80
C LEU A 174 -10.94 3.63 0.61
N TRP A 175 -9.92 3.76 1.45
CA TRP A 175 -9.01 4.91 1.39
C TRP A 175 -8.25 4.99 0.07
N PRO A 176 -7.58 3.91 -0.41
CA PRO A 176 -7.00 3.89 -1.75
C PRO A 176 -8.00 4.20 -2.86
N LEU A 177 -9.21 3.64 -2.78
CA LEU A 177 -10.25 3.87 -3.78
C LEU A 177 -10.66 5.35 -3.82
N VAL A 178 -10.84 5.99 -2.67
CA VAL A 178 -11.14 7.42 -2.60
C VAL A 178 -10.01 8.26 -3.19
N SER A 179 -8.76 7.97 -2.86
CA SER A 179 -7.61 8.69 -3.44
C SER A 179 -7.54 8.53 -4.96
N ILE A 180 -7.72 7.30 -5.48
CA ILE A 180 -7.69 7.04 -6.92
C ILE A 180 -8.83 7.78 -7.64
N VAL A 181 -10.05 7.73 -7.09
CA VAL A 181 -11.20 8.45 -7.66
C VAL A 181 -10.96 9.97 -7.63
N GLY A 182 -10.36 10.49 -6.56
CA GLY A 182 -10.00 11.90 -6.44
C GLY A 182 -9.02 12.33 -7.54
N ILE A 183 -7.92 11.59 -7.70
CA ILE A 183 -6.91 11.85 -8.74
C ILE A 183 -7.53 11.74 -10.14
N GLY A 184 -8.27 10.66 -10.42
CA GLY A 184 -8.88 10.42 -11.73
C GLY A 184 -9.90 11.49 -12.12
N ARG A 185 -10.62 12.09 -11.15
CA ARG A 185 -11.49 13.23 -11.44
C ARG A 185 -10.72 14.48 -11.86
N MET A 186 -9.61 14.77 -11.19
CA MET A 186 -8.79 15.93 -11.52
C MET A 186 -8.12 15.77 -12.89
N GLU A 187 -7.62 14.57 -13.20
CA GLU A 187 -7.06 14.23 -14.52
C GLU A 187 -8.10 14.32 -15.65
N ALA A 188 -9.32 13.84 -15.40
CA ALA A 188 -10.40 13.96 -16.39
C ALA A 188 -10.76 15.44 -16.66
N PHE A 189 -10.82 16.26 -15.62
CA PHE A 189 -11.14 17.69 -15.74
C PHE A 189 -10.10 18.43 -16.60
N MET A 190 -8.81 18.24 -16.33
CA MET A 190 -7.74 18.85 -17.11
C MET A 190 -7.77 18.41 -18.57
N SER A 191 -7.97 17.11 -18.81
CA SER A 191 -8.03 16.56 -20.16
C SER A 191 -9.14 17.22 -20.99
N VAL A 192 -10.33 17.44 -20.39
CA VAL A 192 -11.45 18.12 -21.06
C VAL A 192 -11.11 19.58 -21.39
N ILE A 193 -10.46 20.31 -20.47
CA ILE A 193 -10.04 21.69 -20.70
C ILE A 193 -9.04 21.77 -21.87
N THR A 194 -8.02 20.90 -21.87
CA THR A 194 -6.99 20.89 -22.92
C THR A 194 -7.58 20.61 -24.30
N ILE A 195 -8.49 19.64 -24.42
CA ILE A 195 -9.15 19.30 -25.69
C ILE A 195 -10.04 20.47 -26.16
N GLY A 196 -10.81 21.09 -25.26
CA GLY A 196 -11.65 22.24 -25.59
C GLY A 196 -10.82 23.43 -26.10
N PHE A 197 -9.69 23.71 -25.45
CA PHE A 197 -8.77 24.78 -25.87
C PHE A 197 -8.16 24.52 -27.25
N PHE A 198 -7.73 23.28 -27.53
CA PHE A 198 -7.18 22.91 -28.84
C PHE A 198 -8.22 23.03 -29.96
N SER A 199 -9.47 22.64 -29.69
CA SER A 199 -10.58 22.78 -30.65
C SER A 199 -10.88 24.24 -30.98
N LEU A 200 -10.79 25.15 -30.00
CA LEU A 200 -10.94 26.60 -30.24
C LEU A 200 -9.80 27.15 -31.10
N ILE A 201 -8.54 26.80 -30.81
CA ILE A 201 -7.39 27.26 -31.61
C ILE A 201 -7.53 26.81 -33.08
N HIS A 202 -7.91 25.56 -33.32
CA HIS A 202 -8.11 25.06 -34.69
C HIS A 202 -9.28 25.78 -35.40
N SER A 203 -10.30 26.23 -34.67
CA SER A 203 -11.37 27.05 -35.26
C SER A 203 -10.90 28.46 -35.62
N TRP A 204 -9.99 29.05 -34.84
CA TRP A 204 -9.43 30.37 -35.11
C TRP A 204 -8.38 30.36 -36.21
N SER A 205 -7.67 29.25 -36.45
CA SER A 205 -6.70 29.16 -37.54
C SER A 205 -7.31 28.92 -38.93
N ASN A 206 -8.62 28.61 -38.99
CA ASN A 206 -9.35 28.37 -40.24
C ASN A 206 -10.25 29.56 -40.64
N ILE A 207 -10.12 30.69 -39.95
CA ILE A 207 -10.73 31.99 -40.28
C ILE A 207 -9.61 32.93 -40.71
#